data_AF-A0AAU0KGJ5-F1
#
_entry.id   AF-A0AAU0KGJ5-F1
#
_cell.length_a   1.000
_cell.length_b   1.000
_cell.length_c   1.000
_cell.angle_alpha   90.00
_cell.angle_beta   90.00
_cell.angle_gamma   90.00
#
_symmetry.space_group_name_H-M   'P 1'
#
loop_
_entity.id
_entity.type
_entity.pdbx_description
1 polymer ?
#
loop_
_entity_poly.entity_id
_entity_poly.type
_entity_poly.pdbx_seq_one_letter_code
_entity_poly.pdbx_strand_id
1 'polypeptide(L)'
;MKTIYRIYPSIGIARIGNSEASYFVGPESPGVVSDKPYRDDSSPGKIKPQAARFRVYQFTRDEFGEETLEREVTPDEKTHIKWSVHLVNRKAAAAQFPPGGPSAPHRNEGYDRAGLVIDAGAQTRSGKNKPPLTLSGDIHFILNGNVEGSKRGVLGRILTDKKGRLIVVGGPGKSSSPIGSGLNNFANNDGWYDGVSDGPVNAVVEVTDNEPILAEGGAWVVIAPPSYAAGIENVTTWYDQALSVNARTFSPHLMKKVPSFTRDIYPILKRTVLISWVVEQSNRHHGVSGNFLTPARLIRLADKSPIPGRSGKAFSTS
;
A
#
# COMPACT_ATOMS: atom_id res chain seq x y z
N MET A 1 -10.10 -14.89 -28.90
CA MET A 1 -10.30 -14.34 -27.53
C MET A 1 -9.59 -15.24 -26.53
N LYS A 2 -8.67 -14.68 -25.74
CA LYS A 2 -7.84 -15.39 -24.74
C LYS A 2 -8.35 -15.07 -23.33
N THR A 3 -8.55 -16.09 -22.51
CA THR A 3 -8.81 -15.91 -21.07
C THR A 3 -7.51 -15.54 -20.36
N ILE A 4 -7.55 -14.47 -19.58
CA ILE A 4 -6.44 -14.05 -18.70
C ILE A 4 -6.97 -13.74 -17.30
N TYR A 5 -6.07 -13.74 -16.32
CA TYR A 5 -6.39 -13.37 -14.94
C TYR A 5 -5.49 -12.23 -14.49
N ARG A 6 -6.02 -11.32 -13.66
CA ARG A 6 -5.27 -10.22 -13.04
C ARG A 6 -5.58 -10.10 -11.56
N ILE A 7 -4.60 -9.66 -10.78
CA ILE A 7 -4.74 -9.46 -9.34
C ILE A 7 -5.02 -7.99 -9.07
N TYR A 8 -6.02 -7.72 -8.22
CA TYR A 8 -6.31 -6.36 -7.74
C TYR A 8 -6.43 -6.32 -6.21
N PRO A 9 -5.92 -5.25 -5.55
CA PRO A 9 -5.19 -4.14 -6.16
C PRO A 9 -3.83 -4.56 -6.72
N SER A 10 -3.31 -3.82 -7.70
CA SER A 10 -1.95 -4.05 -8.23
C SER A 10 -0.87 -3.75 -7.19
N ILE A 11 -1.13 -2.80 -6.29
CA ILE A 11 -0.30 -2.52 -5.11
C ILE A 11 -1.22 -2.43 -3.89
N GLY A 12 -1.16 -3.42 -3.00
CA GLY A 12 -1.88 -3.41 -1.73
C GLY A 12 -1.11 -2.72 -0.62
N ILE A 13 -1.79 -1.94 0.22
CA ILE A 13 -1.20 -1.26 1.37
C ILE A 13 -1.73 -1.87 2.66
N ALA A 14 -0.88 -2.64 3.34
CA ALA A 14 -1.10 -3.10 4.70
C ALA A 14 -0.23 -2.28 5.67
N ARG A 15 -0.55 -2.35 6.95
CA ARG A 15 0.16 -1.58 7.98
C ARG A 15 0.41 -2.41 9.22
N ILE A 16 1.57 -2.22 9.82
CA ILE A 16 1.92 -2.84 11.10
C ILE A 16 0.96 -2.40 12.22
N GLY A 17 0.82 -3.25 13.23
CA GLY A 17 0.04 -2.97 14.43
C GLY A 17 0.32 -4.02 15.50
N ASN A 18 0.42 -3.60 16.75
CA ASN A 18 0.82 -4.45 17.87
C ASN A 18 -0.34 -5.22 18.52
N SER A 19 -1.57 -5.12 17.98
CA SER A 19 -2.68 -6.01 18.36
C SER A 19 -2.54 -7.38 17.70
N GLU A 20 -2.62 -8.42 18.52
CA GLU A 20 -2.65 -9.82 18.08
C GLU A 20 -4.08 -10.36 17.94
N ALA A 21 -5.04 -9.73 18.62
CA ALA A 21 -6.42 -10.21 18.70
C ALA A 21 -7.19 -10.00 17.40
N SER A 22 -6.94 -8.89 16.68
CA SER A 22 -7.72 -8.55 15.48
C SER A 22 -6.96 -7.68 14.51
N TYR A 23 -7.50 -7.55 13.30
CA TYR A 23 -7.06 -6.63 12.25
C TYR A 23 -8.30 -6.02 11.59
N PHE A 24 -8.12 -4.98 10.78
CA PHE A 24 -9.17 -4.47 9.90
C PHE A 24 -8.69 -4.45 8.45
N VAL A 25 -9.61 -4.55 7.50
CA VAL A 25 -9.27 -4.42 6.07
C VAL A 25 -9.20 -2.93 5.75
N GLY A 26 -8.10 -2.51 5.13
CA GLY A 26 -7.89 -1.14 4.70
C GLY A 26 -8.83 -0.71 3.57
N PRO A 27 -8.76 0.55 3.15
CA PRO A 27 -9.59 1.05 2.06
C PRO A 27 -9.27 0.35 0.74
N GLU A 28 -10.30 0.03 -0.02
CA GLU A 28 -10.19 -0.71 -1.29
C GLU A 28 -10.40 0.17 -2.52
N SER A 29 -10.58 1.47 -2.31
CA SER A 29 -10.69 2.47 -3.37
C SER A 29 -10.21 3.83 -2.84
N PRO A 30 -9.64 4.70 -3.70
CA PRO A 30 -9.28 6.06 -3.32
C PRO A 30 -10.45 6.84 -2.70
N GLY A 31 -10.18 7.66 -1.68
CA GLY A 31 -11.21 8.45 -1.00
C GLY A 31 -12.17 7.69 -0.09
N VAL A 32 -12.07 6.35 -0.03
CA VAL A 32 -12.82 5.53 0.94
C VAL A 32 -12.03 5.43 2.23
N VAL A 33 -12.72 5.55 3.36
CA VAL A 33 -12.14 5.35 4.70
C VAL A 33 -12.60 3.99 5.20
N SER A 34 -11.68 3.19 5.73
CA SER A 34 -11.99 1.90 6.33
C SER A 34 -12.87 2.03 7.57
N ASP A 35 -13.67 1.02 7.87
CA ASP A 35 -14.54 1.04 9.05
C ASP A 35 -13.75 0.97 10.36
N LYS A 36 -14.26 1.66 11.38
CA LYS A 36 -13.78 1.59 12.77
C LYS A 36 -14.21 0.26 13.41
N PRO A 37 -13.53 -0.22 14.48
CA PRO A 37 -12.46 0.45 15.23
C PRO A 37 -11.04 0.12 14.73
N TYR A 38 -10.14 1.11 14.75
CA TYR A 38 -8.72 0.97 14.38
C TYR A 38 -7.80 0.57 15.55
N ARG A 39 -8.31 0.68 16.78
CA ARG A 39 -7.63 0.26 18.00
C ARG A 39 -8.29 -0.99 18.55
N ASP A 40 -7.54 -1.72 19.34
CA ASP A 40 -8.01 -2.94 19.98
C ASP A 40 -8.83 -2.61 21.23
N ASP A 41 -10.13 -2.82 21.16
CA ASP A 41 -11.04 -2.56 22.28
C ASP A 41 -10.80 -3.56 23.43
N SER A 42 -10.27 -4.77 23.12
CA SER A 42 -9.95 -5.80 24.11
C SER A 42 -8.59 -5.59 24.78
N SER A 43 -7.76 -4.70 24.26
CA SER A 43 -6.42 -4.40 24.79
C SER A 43 -6.09 -2.92 24.60
N PRO A 44 -6.47 -2.06 25.56
CA PRO A 44 -6.25 -0.62 25.48
C PRO A 44 -4.81 -0.25 25.11
N GLY A 45 -4.66 0.73 24.22
CA GLY A 45 -3.36 1.20 23.74
C GLY A 45 -2.80 0.45 22.53
N LYS A 46 -3.28 -0.77 22.22
CA LYS A 46 -2.84 -1.50 21.03
C LYS A 46 -3.53 -0.99 19.75
N ILE A 47 -2.78 -0.99 18.65
CA ILE A 47 -3.21 -0.61 17.31
C ILE A 47 -3.48 -1.87 16.53
N LYS A 48 -4.66 -1.96 15.89
CA LYS A 48 -4.95 -3.06 14.97
C LYS A 48 -4.08 -2.91 13.71
N PRO A 49 -3.39 -3.97 13.26
CA PRO A 49 -2.78 -3.94 11.94
C PRO A 49 -3.85 -3.75 10.86
N GLN A 50 -3.50 -2.99 9.81
CA GLN A 50 -4.34 -2.83 8.62
C GLN A 50 -3.96 -3.92 7.62
N ALA A 51 -4.95 -4.58 7.04
CA ALA A 51 -4.77 -5.60 6.02
C ALA A 51 -5.07 -5.08 4.61
N ALA A 52 -4.36 -5.62 3.62
CA ALA A 52 -4.69 -5.49 2.20
C ALA A 52 -5.42 -6.75 1.73
N ARG A 53 -6.57 -6.59 1.06
CA ARG A 53 -7.33 -7.69 0.48
C ARG A 53 -7.12 -7.74 -1.03
N PHE A 54 -6.68 -8.88 -1.53
CA PHE A 54 -6.44 -9.13 -2.94
C PHE A 54 -7.50 -10.07 -3.53
N ARG A 55 -7.88 -9.79 -4.77
CA ARG A 55 -8.85 -10.52 -5.57
C ARG A 55 -8.24 -10.87 -6.91
N VAL A 56 -8.70 -11.96 -7.51
CA VAL A 56 -8.39 -12.28 -8.91
C VAL A 56 -9.63 -11.94 -9.75
N TYR A 57 -9.40 -11.33 -10.90
CA TYR A 57 -10.45 -11.06 -11.89
C TYR A 57 -10.10 -11.73 -13.21
N GLN A 58 -11.11 -12.31 -13.84
CA GLN A 58 -11.00 -12.87 -15.19
C GLN A 58 -11.28 -11.78 -16.21
N PHE A 59 -10.46 -11.75 -17.25
CA PHE A 59 -10.69 -10.95 -18.44
C PHE A 59 -10.66 -11.81 -19.69
N THR A 60 -11.36 -11.34 -20.71
CA THR A 60 -11.20 -11.81 -22.08
C THR A 60 -10.39 -10.78 -22.84
N ARG A 61 -9.28 -11.22 -23.47
CA ARG A 61 -8.47 -10.39 -24.35
C ARG A 61 -8.74 -10.75 -25.81
N ASP A 62 -9.09 -9.79 -26.64
CA ASP A 62 -9.24 -10.01 -28.08
C ASP A 62 -7.89 -10.04 -28.81
N GLU A 63 -7.91 -10.20 -30.14
CA GLU A 63 -6.69 -10.23 -30.97
C GLU A 63 -6.00 -8.86 -31.12
N PHE A 64 -6.70 -7.77 -30.81
CA PHE A 64 -6.18 -6.41 -30.83
C PHE A 64 -5.65 -5.96 -29.45
N GLY A 65 -5.84 -6.80 -28.42
CA GLY A 65 -5.35 -6.56 -27.07
C GLY A 65 -6.37 -5.88 -26.13
N GLU A 66 -7.58 -5.62 -26.61
CA GLU A 66 -8.64 -5.06 -25.77
C GLU A 66 -9.09 -6.08 -24.72
N GLU A 67 -9.19 -5.64 -23.47
CA GLU A 67 -9.52 -6.47 -22.33
C GLU A 67 -10.93 -6.15 -21.83
N THR A 68 -11.79 -7.17 -21.80
CA THR A 68 -13.12 -7.07 -21.21
C THR A 68 -13.12 -7.78 -19.86
N LEU A 69 -13.54 -7.08 -18.80
CA LEU A 69 -13.72 -7.65 -17.46
C LEU A 69 -14.93 -8.60 -17.48
N GLU A 70 -14.71 -9.86 -17.13
CA GLU A 70 -15.77 -10.87 -17.07
C GLU A 70 -16.38 -10.97 -15.68
N ARG A 71 -15.54 -11.30 -14.68
CA ARG A 71 -15.98 -11.48 -13.29
C ARG A 71 -14.81 -11.51 -12.32
N GLU A 72 -15.13 -11.37 -11.04
CA GLU A 72 -14.25 -11.82 -9.96
C GLU A 72 -14.18 -13.35 -9.95
N VAL A 73 -12.98 -13.90 -9.80
CA VAL A 73 -12.75 -15.33 -9.63
C VAL A 73 -12.70 -15.65 -8.13
N THR A 74 -13.53 -16.61 -7.70
CA THR A 74 -13.50 -17.15 -6.34
C THR A 74 -13.49 -18.67 -6.40
N PRO A 75 -12.84 -19.38 -5.45
CA PRO A 75 -12.78 -20.83 -5.52
C PRO A 75 -14.17 -21.50 -5.41
N ASP A 76 -14.36 -22.57 -6.15
CA ASP A 76 -15.52 -23.47 -6.11
C ASP A 76 -15.05 -24.92 -6.31
N GLU A 77 -15.95 -25.82 -6.71
CA GLU A 77 -15.62 -27.23 -6.94
C GLU A 77 -14.68 -27.43 -8.13
N LYS A 78 -14.72 -26.53 -9.11
CA LYS A 78 -13.94 -26.63 -10.36
C LYS A 78 -12.79 -25.62 -10.43
N THR A 79 -12.84 -24.57 -9.63
CA THR A 79 -11.89 -23.47 -9.67
C THR A 79 -11.14 -23.38 -8.34
N HIS A 80 -9.82 -23.43 -8.40
CA HIS A 80 -8.93 -23.19 -7.28
C HIS A 80 -8.05 -21.98 -7.53
N ILE A 81 -7.73 -21.27 -6.45
CA ILE A 81 -6.79 -20.14 -6.48
C ILE A 81 -5.68 -20.44 -5.49
N LYS A 82 -4.45 -20.52 -5.99
CA LYS A 82 -3.23 -20.64 -5.18
C LYS A 82 -2.52 -19.30 -5.14
N TRP A 83 -2.56 -18.67 -3.98
CA TRP A 83 -1.84 -17.42 -3.71
C TRP A 83 -0.40 -17.70 -3.30
N SER A 84 0.51 -16.80 -3.66
CA SER A 84 1.89 -16.75 -3.19
C SER A 84 2.26 -15.33 -2.78
N VAL A 85 2.90 -15.16 -1.62
CA VAL A 85 3.37 -13.87 -1.10
C VAL A 85 4.81 -14.03 -0.61
N HIS A 86 5.69 -13.09 -0.95
CA HIS A 86 7.10 -13.11 -0.54
C HIS A 86 7.48 -11.75 0.04
N LEU A 87 7.41 -11.58 1.36
CA LEU A 87 7.78 -10.33 2.02
C LEU A 87 9.28 -10.30 2.37
N VAL A 88 9.92 -9.18 2.11
CA VAL A 88 11.33 -8.95 2.45
C VAL A 88 11.51 -7.55 3.05
N ASN A 89 12.43 -7.43 4.03
CA ASN A 89 12.94 -6.15 4.51
C ASN A 89 14.45 -6.06 4.25
N ARG A 90 14.87 -5.06 3.47
CA ARG A 90 16.27 -4.80 3.11
C ARG A 90 16.84 -3.53 3.73
N LYS A 91 16.15 -2.89 4.69
CA LYS A 91 16.54 -1.57 5.21
C LYS A 91 17.91 -1.56 5.89
N ALA A 92 18.24 -2.59 6.65
CA ALA A 92 19.57 -2.71 7.28
C ALA A 92 20.66 -2.95 6.24
N ALA A 93 20.31 -3.61 5.12
CA ALA A 93 21.16 -3.83 3.97
C ALA A 93 21.12 -2.68 2.92
N ALA A 94 20.46 -1.56 3.19
CA ALA A 94 20.32 -0.45 2.23
C ALA A 94 21.45 0.60 2.34
N ALA A 95 21.51 1.50 1.36
CA ALA A 95 22.28 2.73 1.44
C ALA A 95 21.68 3.71 2.47
N GLN A 96 22.51 4.62 2.99
CA GLN A 96 22.09 5.67 3.92
C GLN A 96 21.16 6.71 3.24
N PHE A 97 20.32 7.36 4.05
CA PHE A 97 19.35 8.37 3.61
C PHE A 97 19.26 9.51 4.65
N PRO A 98 19.29 10.82 4.31
CA PRO A 98 19.63 11.51 3.07
C PRO A 98 21.14 11.88 3.03
N PRO A 99 21.77 12.07 1.85
CA PRO A 99 21.15 12.42 0.56
C PRO A 99 20.56 11.24 -0.23
N GLY A 100 20.79 9.98 0.18
CA GLY A 100 20.33 8.81 -0.57
C GLY A 100 21.07 8.64 -1.91
N GLY A 101 20.75 7.56 -2.64
CA GLY A 101 21.25 7.30 -4.00
C GLY A 101 22.45 6.34 -4.10
N PRO A 102 22.90 6.02 -5.33
CA PRO A 102 23.90 4.97 -5.58
C PRO A 102 25.27 5.21 -4.97
N SER A 103 25.63 6.47 -4.70
CA SER A 103 26.91 6.86 -4.11
C SER A 103 26.85 7.03 -2.59
N ALA A 104 25.68 6.86 -1.97
CA ALA A 104 25.56 6.98 -0.53
C ALA A 104 26.24 5.76 0.15
N PRO A 105 26.96 5.97 1.26
CA PRO A 105 27.54 4.87 2.02
C PRO A 105 26.45 3.88 2.47
N HIS A 106 26.82 2.63 2.73
CA HIS A 106 25.86 1.67 3.20
C HIS A 106 25.55 1.88 4.68
N ARG A 107 24.35 1.50 5.10
CA ARG A 107 24.08 1.20 6.52
C ARG A 107 24.80 -0.08 6.87
N ASN A 108 25.24 -0.21 8.12
CA ASN A 108 25.95 -1.38 8.63
C ASN A 108 27.16 -1.72 7.76
N GLU A 109 28.02 -0.74 7.51
CA GLU A 109 29.25 -0.92 6.74
C GLU A 109 30.13 -2.00 7.38
N GLY A 110 30.75 -2.86 6.57
CA GLY A 110 31.57 -4.00 7.03
C GLY A 110 30.80 -5.28 7.39
N TYR A 111 29.49 -5.20 7.65
CA TYR A 111 28.67 -6.39 7.92
C TYR A 111 28.28 -7.15 6.63
N ASP A 112 28.10 -8.46 6.76
CA ASP A 112 27.58 -9.31 5.68
C ASP A 112 26.21 -8.84 5.19
N ARG A 113 26.09 -8.56 3.89
CA ARG A 113 24.87 -7.95 3.33
C ARG A 113 23.69 -8.91 3.28
N ALA A 114 23.93 -10.20 3.09
CA ALA A 114 22.87 -11.20 3.04
C ALA A 114 22.25 -11.41 4.43
N GLY A 115 23.09 -11.42 5.48
CA GLY A 115 22.66 -11.49 6.87
C GLY A 115 21.77 -10.31 7.29
N LEU A 116 21.91 -9.13 6.68
CA LEU A 116 21.14 -7.93 7.00
C LEU A 116 19.73 -7.86 6.37
N VAL A 117 19.30 -8.92 5.68
CA VAL A 117 18.00 -8.99 5.02
C VAL A 117 17.07 -9.91 5.79
N ILE A 118 15.90 -9.40 6.21
CA ILE A 118 14.83 -10.27 6.73
C ILE A 118 14.02 -10.76 5.55
N ASP A 119 14.20 -12.02 5.17
CA ASP A 119 13.46 -12.67 4.09
C ASP A 119 12.50 -13.74 4.65
N ALA A 120 11.19 -13.58 4.44
CA ALA A 120 10.19 -14.56 4.88
C ALA A 120 10.04 -15.77 3.95
N GLY A 121 10.73 -15.78 2.81
CA GLY A 121 10.53 -16.68 1.70
C GLY A 121 9.16 -16.50 1.04
N ALA A 122 8.97 -17.20 -0.08
CA ALA A 122 7.67 -17.29 -0.74
C ALA A 122 6.76 -18.26 0.04
N GLN A 123 5.63 -17.76 0.52
CA GLN A 123 4.64 -18.53 1.27
C GLN A 123 3.32 -18.60 0.51
N THR A 124 2.66 -19.75 0.57
CA THR A 124 1.45 -20.01 -0.23
C THR A 124 0.20 -20.25 0.62
N ARG A 125 -0.95 -19.87 0.07
CA ARG A 125 -2.29 -20.13 0.66
C ARG A 125 -3.32 -20.40 -0.44
N SER A 126 -4.20 -21.37 -0.21
CA SER A 126 -5.26 -21.74 -1.15
C SER A 126 -6.55 -22.16 -0.43
N GLY A 127 -7.69 -21.96 -1.07
CA GLY A 127 -9.02 -22.29 -0.53
C GLY A 127 -9.63 -21.21 0.37
N LYS A 128 -10.84 -21.46 0.86
CA LYS A 128 -11.64 -20.53 1.69
C LYS A 128 -11.28 -20.66 3.17
N ASN A 129 -11.40 -19.57 3.92
CA ASN A 129 -11.25 -19.51 5.38
C ASN A 129 -9.95 -20.15 5.92
N LYS A 130 -8.83 -20.03 5.20
CA LYS A 130 -7.57 -20.56 5.72
C LYS A 130 -7.06 -19.65 6.84
N PRO A 131 -6.59 -20.23 7.96
CA PRO A 131 -6.11 -19.44 9.09
C PRO A 131 -4.81 -18.70 8.76
N PRO A 132 -4.46 -17.67 9.54
CA PRO A 132 -3.21 -16.93 9.37
C PRO A 132 -1.96 -17.81 9.30
N LEU A 133 -1.08 -17.50 8.35
CA LEU A 133 0.31 -17.97 8.27
C LEU A 133 1.23 -16.80 8.57
N THR A 134 2.14 -16.95 9.51
CA THR A 134 3.14 -15.92 9.81
C THR A 134 4.21 -15.88 8.73
N LEU A 135 4.57 -14.66 8.29
CA LEU A 135 5.69 -14.38 7.39
C LEU A 135 6.83 -13.79 8.24
N SER A 136 7.93 -14.54 8.37
CA SER A 136 9.06 -14.15 9.21
C SER A 136 10.37 -14.69 8.65
N GLY A 137 11.45 -13.91 8.81
CA GLY A 137 12.82 -14.31 8.50
C GLY A 137 13.75 -13.97 9.66
N ASP A 138 14.98 -14.44 9.59
CA ASP A 138 16.02 -14.11 10.55
C ASP A 138 16.94 -13.03 9.98
N ILE A 139 17.36 -12.08 10.83
CA ILE A 139 18.42 -11.12 10.53
C ILE A 139 19.64 -11.45 11.37
N HIS A 140 20.82 -11.37 10.76
CA HIS A 140 22.11 -11.69 11.34
C HIS A 140 23.09 -10.54 11.08
N PHE A 141 23.61 -9.94 12.16
CA PHE A 141 24.69 -8.96 12.10
C PHE A 141 26.01 -9.72 12.17
N ILE A 142 26.58 -10.03 11.01
CA ILE A 142 27.81 -10.81 10.87
C ILE A 142 28.96 -9.89 10.46
N LEU A 143 30.00 -9.77 11.29
CA LEU A 143 31.20 -8.97 11.02
C LEU A 143 32.42 -9.88 11.03
N ASN A 144 33.21 -9.88 9.95
CA ASN A 144 34.40 -10.73 9.80
C ASN A 144 34.15 -12.23 10.09
N GLY A 145 32.98 -12.73 9.69
CA GLY A 145 32.57 -14.13 9.91
C GLY A 145 31.99 -14.42 11.30
N ASN A 146 32.00 -13.47 12.23
CA ASN A 146 31.44 -13.62 13.57
C ASN A 146 30.02 -13.06 13.64
N VAL A 147 29.08 -13.84 14.19
CA VAL A 147 27.72 -13.38 14.45
C VAL A 147 27.70 -12.57 15.73
N GLU A 148 27.60 -11.24 15.63
CA GLU A 148 27.53 -10.36 16.80
C GLU A 148 26.13 -10.27 17.39
N GLY A 149 25.09 -10.47 16.57
CA GLY A 149 23.71 -10.45 17.00
C GLY A 149 22.76 -11.04 15.96
N SER A 150 21.65 -11.60 16.41
CA SER A 150 20.63 -12.17 15.53
C SER A 150 19.24 -12.04 16.08
N LYS A 151 18.24 -11.96 15.20
CA LYS A 151 16.84 -11.89 15.62
C LYS A 151 15.89 -12.41 14.56
N ARG A 152 14.82 -13.07 14.99
CA ARG A 152 13.68 -13.37 14.13
C ARG A 152 12.77 -12.16 13.99
N GLY A 153 12.64 -11.65 12.77
CA GLY A 153 11.73 -10.56 12.40
C GLY A 153 10.42 -11.10 11.84
N VAL A 154 9.28 -10.66 12.40
CA VAL A 154 7.95 -10.96 11.86
C VAL A 154 7.51 -9.80 10.97
N LEU A 155 7.38 -10.07 9.67
CA LEU A 155 7.03 -9.06 8.66
C LEU A 155 5.52 -8.93 8.47
N GLY A 156 4.78 -10.01 8.69
CA GLY A 156 3.32 -10.00 8.54
C GLY A 156 2.70 -11.38 8.66
N ARG A 157 1.46 -11.51 8.19
CA ARG A 157 0.76 -12.77 8.08
C ARG A 157 -0.21 -12.79 6.90
N ILE A 158 -0.46 -13.97 6.34
CA ILE A 158 -1.40 -14.18 5.23
C ILE A 158 -2.50 -15.16 5.59
N LEU A 159 -3.73 -14.89 5.15
CA LEU A 159 -4.89 -15.76 5.32
C LEU A 159 -5.83 -15.65 4.12
N THR A 160 -6.87 -16.48 4.07
CA THR A 160 -7.94 -16.33 3.08
C THR A 160 -9.29 -16.10 3.73
N ASP A 161 -10.10 -15.22 3.15
CA ASP A 161 -11.45 -14.96 3.63
C ASP A 161 -12.45 -16.05 3.21
N LYS A 162 -13.73 -15.86 3.56
CA LYS A 162 -14.82 -16.79 3.21
C LYS A 162 -15.03 -17.00 1.71
N LYS A 163 -14.54 -16.08 0.88
CA LYS A 163 -14.58 -16.18 -0.59
C LYS A 163 -13.25 -16.66 -1.19
N GLY A 164 -12.25 -17.00 -0.37
CA GLY A 164 -10.93 -17.43 -0.84
C GLY A 164 -10.04 -16.28 -1.33
N ARG A 165 -10.41 -15.03 -1.02
CA ARG A 165 -9.58 -13.85 -1.31
C ARG A 165 -8.39 -13.83 -0.37
N LEU A 166 -7.23 -13.45 -0.86
CA LEU A 166 -6.04 -13.30 -0.03
C LEU A 166 -6.15 -12.04 0.84
N ILE A 167 -5.83 -12.20 2.12
CA ILE A 167 -5.67 -11.10 3.07
C ILE A 167 -4.21 -11.10 3.52
N VAL A 168 -3.51 -10.00 3.28
CA VAL A 168 -2.15 -9.77 3.80
C VAL A 168 -2.24 -8.76 4.93
N VAL A 169 -1.82 -9.15 6.13
CA VAL A 169 -1.89 -8.33 7.35
C VAL A 169 -0.46 -7.95 7.78
N GLY A 170 -0.27 -6.69 8.17
CA GLY A 170 1.04 -6.22 8.67
C GLY A 170 1.47 -6.91 9.96
N GLY A 171 2.79 -6.94 10.19
CA GLY A 171 3.39 -7.53 11.39
C GLY A 171 3.17 -6.70 12.67
N PRO A 172 3.75 -7.15 13.80
CA PRO A 172 3.55 -6.53 15.12
C PRO A 172 4.20 -5.14 15.28
N GLY A 173 5.03 -4.72 14.32
CA GLY A 173 5.71 -3.42 14.35
C GLY A 173 6.88 -3.34 15.33
N LYS A 174 7.57 -4.47 15.57
CA LYS A 174 8.75 -4.51 16.44
C LYS A 174 9.97 -3.93 15.72
N SER A 175 10.71 -3.09 16.44
CA SER A 175 12.02 -2.56 16.04
C SER A 175 12.99 -2.73 17.21
N SER A 176 14.23 -3.12 16.93
CA SER A 176 15.25 -3.31 17.97
C SER A 176 16.65 -3.42 17.37
N SER A 177 17.68 -3.28 18.20
CA SER A 177 19.05 -3.64 17.83
C SER A 177 19.49 -4.97 18.46
N PRO A 178 19.74 -6.03 17.68
CA PRO A 178 20.26 -7.30 18.21
C PRO A 178 21.65 -7.20 18.81
N ILE A 179 22.43 -6.18 18.44
CA ILE A 179 23.77 -5.90 18.96
C ILE A 179 23.78 -4.80 20.05
N GLY A 180 22.61 -4.32 20.46
CA GLY A 180 22.49 -3.33 21.55
C GLY A 180 22.85 -1.89 21.18
N SER A 181 22.88 -1.54 19.89
CA SER A 181 23.18 -0.18 19.42
C SER A 181 22.12 0.85 19.85
N GLY A 182 22.54 2.07 20.16
CA GLY A 182 21.66 3.22 20.41
C GLY A 182 20.97 3.76 19.14
N LEU A 183 19.98 4.63 19.31
CA LEU A 183 19.31 5.38 18.24
C LEU A 183 19.85 6.82 18.21
N ASN A 184 20.76 7.09 17.29
CA ASN A 184 21.50 8.36 17.24
C ASN A 184 21.16 9.20 16.00
N ASN A 185 20.40 8.65 15.06
CA ASN A 185 20.05 9.30 13.81
C ASN A 185 18.57 9.08 13.48
N PHE A 186 17.96 10.02 12.76
CA PHE A 186 16.56 9.91 12.38
C PHE A 186 16.27 8.76 11.38
N ALA A 187 17.26 8.37 10.56
CA ALA A 187 17.08 7.42 9.46
C ALA A 187 18.14 6.31 9.39
N ASN A 188 19.39 6.57 9.77
CA ASN A 188 20.50 5.64 9.60
C ASN A 188 21.05 5.21 10.96
N ASN A 189 20.54 4.09 11.48
CA ASN A 189 20.97 3.53 12.76
C ASN A 189 21.54 2.14 12.52
N ASP A 190 22.85 2.00 12.63
CA ASP A 190 23.52 0.72 12.47
C ASP A 190 23.23 -0.20 13.66
N GLY A 191 23.19 -1.50 13.41
CA GLY A 191 22.76 -2.52 14.35
C GLY A 191 21.24 -2.68 14.45
N TRP A 192 20.42 -1.91 13.71
CA TRP A 192 18.96 -1.91 13.86
C TRP A 192 18.21 -2.63 12.74
N TYR A 193 17.03 -3.18 13.09
CA TYR A 193 16.01 -3.62 12.15
C TYR A 193 14.61 -3.14 12.59
N ASP A 194 13.65 -3.23 11.67
CA ASP A 194 12.23 -3.01 11.93
C ASP A 194 11.35 -4.07 11.23
N GLY A 195 10.04 -4.03 11.51
CA GLY A 195 9.06 -4.99 10.99
C GLY A 195 8.27 -4.51 9.76
N VAL A 196 8.71 -3.47 9.05
CA VAL A 196 8.11 -3.14 7.74
C VAL A 196 8.66 -4.07 6.67
N SER A 197 8.02 -4.12 5.51
CA SER A 197 8.48 -4.94 4.39
C SER A 197 7.66 -4.62 3.14
N ASP A 198 8.07 -5.16 2.02
CA ASP A 198 7.27 -5.20 0.82
C ASP A 198 7.62 -6.45 0.00
N GLY A 199 6.82 -6.75 -1.02
CA GLY A 199 7.14 -7.84 -1.92
C GLY A 199 6.00 -8.27 -2.84
N PRO A 200 6.26 -9.22 -3.74
CA PRO A 200 5.31 -9.66 -4.74
C PRO A 200 4.16 -10.49 -4.15
N VAL A 201 3.00 -10.35 -4.80
CA VAL A 201 1.81 -11.16 -4.61
C VAL A 201 1.47 -11.79 -5.96
N ASN A 202 1.44 -13.12 -6.01
CA ASN A 202 1.12 -13.88 -7.21
C ASN A 202 -0.09 -14.79 -6.96
N ALA A 203 -0.76 -15.18 -8.03
CA ALA A 203 -1.89 -16.10 -7.98
C ALA A 203 -1.85 -17.01 -9.22
N VAL A 204 -2.03 -18.30 -8.99
CA VAL A 204 -2.31 -19.28 -10.05
C VAL A 204 -3.77 -19.67 -9.93
N VAL A 205 -4.50 -19.59 -11.05
CA VAL A 205 -5.88 -20.05 -11.17
C VAL A 205 -5.88 -21.41 -11.85
N GLU A 206 -6.40 -22.41 -11.15
CA GLU A 206 -6.50 -23.79 -11.61
C GLU A 206 -7.99 -24.05 -11.85
N VAL A 207 -8.38 -24.36 -13.10
CA VAL A 207 -9.73 -24.77 -13.44
C VAL A 207 -9.67 -26.23 -13.86
N THR A 208 -10.56 -27.08 -13.34
CA THR A 208 -10.62 -28.50 -13.69
C THR A 208 -10.60 -28.69 -15.20
N ASP A 209 -9.82 -29.66 -15.66
CA ASP A 209 -9.60 -30.01 -17.07
C ASP A 209 -8.91 -28.92 -17.93
N ASN A 210 -8.43 -27.84 -17.31
CA ASN A 210 -7.64 -26.80 -17.98
C ASN A 210 -6.23 -26.71 -17.39
N GLU A 211 -5.28 -26.21 -18.19
CA GLU A 211 -3.95 -25.85 -17.70
C GLU A 211 -4.02 -24.72 -16.65
N PRO A 212 -3.22 -24.78 -15.57
CA PRO A 212 -3.11 -23.68 -14.61
C PRO A 212 -2.66 -22.38 -15.26
N ILE A 213 -3.34 -21.28 -14.97
CA ILE A 213 -3.03 -19.96 -15.52
C ILE A 213 -2.50 -19.04 -14.41
N LEU A 214 -1.25 -18.59 -14.57
CA LEU A 214 -0.67 -17.54 -13.73
C LEU A 214 -1.37 -16.20 -14.04
N ALA A 215 -1.80 -15.48 -13.00
CA ALA A 215 -2.36 -14.15 -13.17
C ALA A 215 -1.29 -13.18 -13.71
N GLU A 216 -1.56 -12.57 -14.86
CA GLU A 216 -0.61 -11.75 -15.61
C GLU A 216 -0.25 -10.47 -14.83
N GLY A 217 1.04 -10.13 -14.82
CA GLY A 217 1.59 -8.94 -14.16
C GLY A 217 1.78 -9.04 -12.65
N GLY A 218 1.17 -10.03 -11.99
CA GLY A 218 1.18 -10.15 -10.54
C GLY A 218 0.62 -8.91 -9.83
N ALA A 219 0.92 -8.79 -8.54
CA ALA A 219 0.69 -7.61 -7.74
C ALA A 219 1.85 -7.42 -6.74
N TRP A 220 1.81 -6.32 -5.99
CA TRP A 220 2.75 -6.03 -4.92
C TRP A 220 2.01 -5.72 -3.62
N VAL A 221 2.65 -5.94 -2.48
CA VAL A 221 2.15 -5.48 -1.19
C VAL A 221 3.23 -4.68 -0.47
N VAL A 222 2.84 -3.58 0.17
CA VAL A 222 3.69 -2.78 1.04
C VAL A 222 3.12 -2.83 2.45
N ILE A 223 3.96 -3.18 3.42
CA ILE A 223 3.67 -3.13 4.85
C ILE A 223 4.26 -1.82 5.41
N ALA A 224 3.43 -0.83 5.63
CA ALA A 224 3.84 0.51 6.08
C ALA A 224 3.64 0.70 7.60
N PRO A 225 4.15 1.80 8.18
CA PRO A 225 3.75 2.24 9.52
C PRO A 225 2.23 2.49 9.64
N PRO A 226 1.67 2.57 10.86
CA PRO A 226 0.25 2.85 11.06
C PRO A 226 -0.18 4.19 10.43
N SER A 227 -1.44 4.26 9.96
CA SER A 227 -2.07 5.53 9.60
C SER A 227 -2.84 6.02 10.82
N TYR A 228 -2.24 6.93 11.58
CA TYR A 228 -2.84 7.46 12.81
C TYR A 228 -4.08 8.34 12.55
N ALA A 229 -4.23 8.84 11.31
CA ALA A 229 -5.36 9.64 10.87
C ALA A 229 -5.91 9.11 9.54
N ALA A 230 -6.41 7.87 9.51
CA ALA A 230 -6.86 7.18 8.29
C ALA A 230 -7.94 7.94 7.48
N GLY A 231 -8.69 8.85 8.10
CA GLY A 231 -9.68 9.70 7.43
C GLY A 231 -9.12 11.00 6.82
N ILE A 232 -7.82 11.28 6.99
CA ILE A 232 -7.15 12.47 6.47
C ILE A 232 -6.13 12.03 5.42
N GLU A 233 -6.44 12.30 4.16
CA GLU A 233 -5.55 12.02 3.04
C GLU A 233 -4.50 13.13 2.88
N ASN A 234 -3.32 12.76 2.38
CA ASN A 234 -2.34 13.74 1.89
C ASN A 234 -2.92 14.53 0.71
N VAL A 235 -2.56 15.80 0.56
CA VAL A 235 -2.97 16.64 -0.59
C VAL A 235 -2.65 15.95 -1.91
N THR A 236 -1.43 15.41 -2.01
CA THR A 236 -1.00 14.55 -3.11
C THR A 236 -0.74 13.14 -2.58
N THR A 237 -1.45 12.17 -3.11
CA THR A 237 -1.35 10.76 -2.73
C THR A 237 -0.42 9.99 -3.67
N TRP A 238 0.00 8.78 -3.28
CA TRP A 238 0.71 7.87 -4.18
C TRP A 238 -0.15 7.48 -5.40
N TYR A 239 -1.48 7.43 -5.26
CA TYR A 239 -2.38 7.20 -6.38
C TYR A 239 -2.29 8.35 -7.40
N ASP A 240 -2.27 9.60 -6.93
CA ASP A 240 -2.13 10.77 -7.81
C ASP A 240 -0.78 10.77 -8.55
N GLN A 241 0.30 10.34 -7.89
CA GLN A 241 1.61 10.18 -8.50
C GLN A 241 1.62 9.06 -9.55
N ALA A 242 1.05 7.90 -9.24
CA ALA A 242 0.94 6.78 -10.19
C ALA A 242 0.11 7.17 -11.42
N LEU A 243 -1.00 7.89 -11.23
CA LEU A 243 -1.81 8.43 -12.33
C LEU A 243 -1.02 9.43 -13.18
N SER A 244 -0.27 10.33 -12.54
CA SER A 244 0.59 11.30 -13.23
C SER A 244 1.66 10.62 -14.09
N VAL A 245 2.36 9.62 -13.56
CA VAL A 245 3.35 8.82 -14.32
C VAL A 245 2.67 8.09 -15.47
N ASN A 246 1.54 7.42 -15.22
CA ASN A 246 0.81 6.71 -16.26
C ASN A 246 0.40 7.65 -17.40
N ALA A 247 -0.21 8.79 -17.06
CA ALA A 247 -0.66 9.77 -18.05
C ALA A 247 0.51 10.41 -18.81
N ARG A 248 1.68 10.60 -18.21
CA ARG A 248 2.83 11.22 -18.89
C ARG A 248 3.64 10.25 -19.75
N THR A 249 3.70 8.98 -19.37
CA THR A 249 4.66 8.03 -19.95
C THR A 249 4.00 6.93 -20.78
N PHE A 250 2.87 6.38 -20.33
CA PHE A 250 2.29 5.16 -20.94
C PHE A 250 0.96 5.42 -21.63
N SER A 251 0.13 6.32 -21.08
CA SER A 251 -1.24 6.57 -21.52
C SER A 251 -1.51 8.09 -21.66
N PRO A 252 -0.86 8.78 -22.62
CA PRO A 252 -1.00 10.24 -22.80
C PRO A 252 -2.42 10.71 -23.07
N HIS A 253 -3.29 9.84 -23.58
CA HIS A 253 -4.71 10.12 -23.76
C HIS A 253 -5.47 10.38 -22.43
N LEU A 254 -4.90 9.99 -21.28
CA LEU A 254 -5.45 10.29 -19.94
C LEU A 254 -5.21 11.74 -19.51
N MET A 255 -4.32 12.48 -20.17
CA MET A 255 -4.11 13.90 -19.88
C MET A 255 -5.31 14.74 -20.34
N LYS A 256 -6.10 15.21 -19.38
CA LYS A 256 -7.31 16.01 -19.65
C LYS A 256 -6.95 17.42 -20.11
N LYS A 257 -7.52 17.87 -21.23
CA LYS A 257 -7.44 19.28 -21.68
C LYS A 257 -8.25 20.23 -20.80
N VAL A 258 -9.34 19.73 -20.23
CA VAL A 258 -10.24 20.48 -19.35
C VAL A 258 -10.51 19.63 -18.11
N PRO A 259 -10.10 20.07 -16.90
CA PRO A 259 -10.34 19.30 -15.68
C PRO A 259 -11.82 19.34 -15.29
N SER A 260 -12.30 18.26 -14.66
CA SER A 260 -13.58 18.23 -13.96
C SER A 260 -13.41 18.85 -12.57
N PHE A 261 -14.25 19.83 -12.21
CA PHE A 261 -14.20 20.42 -10.87
C PHE A 261 -14.38 19.33 -9.80
N THR A 262 -15.40 18.49 -9.94
CA THR A 262 -15.75 17.46 -8.95
C THR A 262 -14.70 16.35 -8.86
N ARG A 263 -14.15 15.91 -10.00
CA ARG A 263 -13.21 14.76 -10.02
C ARG A 263 -11.75 15.16 -9.85
N ASP A 264 -11.35 16.31 -10.36
CA ASP A 264 -9.93 16.68 -10.49
C ASP A 264 -9.51 17.83 -9.57
N ILE A 265 -10.43 18.74 -9.18
CA ILE A 265 -10.11 19.93 -8.37
C ILE A 265 -10.60 19.79 -6.93
N TYR A 266 -11.85 19.38 -6.74
CA TYR A 266 -12.49 19.24 -5.44
C TYR A 266 -11.71 18.34 -4.48
N PRO A 267 -11.17 17.17 -4.88
CA PRO A 267 -10.38 16.33 -3.98
C PRO A 267 -9.15 17.07 -3.42
N ILE A 268 -8.48 17.88 -4.24
CA ILE A 268 -7.32 18.68 -3.80
C ILE A 268 -7.75 19.66 -2.71
N LEU A 269 -8.80 20.45 -2.97
CA LEU A 269 -9.34 21.43 -2.02
C LEU A 269 -9.81 20.77 -0.72
N LYS A 270 -10.51 19.64 -0.82
CA LYS A 270 -10.96 18.85 0.34
C LYS A 270 -9.79 18.41 1.20
N ARG A 271 -8.75 17.86 0.60
CA ARG A 271 -7.56 17.38 1.31
C ARG A 271 -6.79 18.53 1.98
N THR A 272 -6.70 19.68 1.32
CA THR A 272 -6.12 20.91 1.91
C THR A 272 -6.88 21.39 3.14
N VAL A 273 -8.20 21.26 3.17
CA VAL A 273 -8.98 21.57 4.38
C VAL A 273 -8.76 20.50 5.45
N LEU A 274 -8.82 19.22 5.09
CA LEU A 274 -8.72 18.13 6.08
C LEU A 274 -7.37 18.07 6.79
N ILE A 275 -6.26 18.47 6.13
CA ILE A 275 -4.94 18.46 6.76
C ILE A 275 -4.84 19.44 7.94
N SER A 276 -5.72 20.44 8.01
CA SER A 276 -5.74 21.43 9.10
C SER A 276 -6.00 20.77 10.46
N TRP A 277 -6.70 19.63 10.50
CA TRP A 277 -6.93 18.86 11.72
C TRP A 277 -5.67 18.24 12.34
N VAL A 278 -4.58 18.12 11.57
CA VAL A 278 -3.32 17.49 12.01
C VAL A 278 -2.10 18.42 11.90
N VAL A 279 -2.27 19.65 11.40
CA VAL A 279 -1.20 20.64 11.27
C VAL A 279 -1.69 22.02 11.74
N GLU A 280 -1.10 22.53 12.83
CA GLU A 280 -1.49 23.81 13.42
C GLU A 280 -1.31 24.99 12.45
N GLN A 281 -0.22 25.03 11.69
CA GLN A 281 0.03 26.11 10.73
C GLN A 281 -1.02 26.16 9.61
N SER A 282 -1.53 25.00 9.18
CA SER A 282 -2.60 24.89 8.17
C SER A 282 -3.96 25.35 8.70
N ASN A 283 -4.23 25.18 10.00
CA ASN A 283 -5.43 25.74 10.65
C ASN A 283 -5.51 27.27 10.53
N ARG A 284 -4.38 27.97 10.43
CA ARG A 284 -4.34 29.44 10.33
C ARG A 284 -4.83 29.99 8.98
N HIS A 285 -4.78 29.20 7.90
CA HIS A 285 -5.09 29.68 6.54
C HIS A 285 -6.14 28.86 5.79
N HIS A 286 -6.26 27.56 6.06
CA HIS A 286 -7.20 26.65 5.37
C HIS A 286 -8.12 25.90 6.34
N GLY A 287 -8.05 26.24 7.64
CA GLY A 287 -9.01 25.83 8.67
C GLY A 287 -10.32 26.61 8.58
N VAL A 288 -10.89 27.04 9.71
CA VAL A 288 -12.24 27.65 9.77
C VAL A 288 -12.44 28.82 8.80
N SER A 289 -11.52 29.79 8.78
CA SER A 289 -11.60 30.98 7.92
C SER A 289 -11.34 30.67 6.44
N GLY A 290 -10.54 29.65 6.13
CA GLY A 290 -10.11 29.26 4.78
C GLY A 290 -10.78 28.01 4.22
N ASN A 291 -11.82 27.50 4.88
CA ASN A 291 -12.48 26.27 4.51
C ASN A 291 -13.12 26.36 3.11
N PHE A 292 -12.54 25.67 2.12
CA PHE A 292 -13.08 25.59 0.76
C PHE A 292 -14.39 24.79 0.65
N LEU A 293 -14.70 23.99 1.67
CA LEU A 293 -15.84 23.06 1.67
C LEU A 293 -17.15 23.70 2.13
N THR A 294 -17.16 25.01 2.42
CA THR A 294 -18.42 25.70 2.72
C THR A 294 -19.30 25.74 1.47
N PRO A 295 -20.63 25.51 1.56
CA PRO A 295 -21.52 25.48 0.40
C PRO A 295 -21.38 26.73 -0.48
N ALA A 296 -21.31 27.92 0.13
CA ALA A 296 -21.16 29.18 -0.60
C ALA A 296 -19.86 29.27 -1.42
N ARG A 297 -18.74 28.74 -0.90
CA ARG A 297 -17.46 28.72 -1.64
C ARG A 297 -17.46 27.66 -2.73
N LEU A 298 -18.00 26.47 -2.46
CA LEU A 298 -18.09 25.41 -3.46
C LEU A 298 -18.93 25.83 -4.67
N ILE A 299 -20.08 26.49 -4.44
CA ILE A 299 -20.91 27.02 -5.53
C ILE A 299 -20.11 28.00 -6.40
N ARG A 300 -19.40 28.94 -5.77
CA ARG A 300 -18.59 29.93 -6.49
C ARG A 300 -17.41 29.31 -7.24
N LEU A 301 -16.75 28.32 -6.65
CA LEU A 301 -15.59 27.65 -7.24
C LEU A 301 -15.97 26.68 -8.38
N ALA A 302 -17.20 26.16 -8.36
CA ALA A 302 -17.75 25.30 -9.41
C ALA A 302 -18.38 26.10 -10.56
N ASP A 303 -18.63 27.39 -10.38
CA ASP A 303 -19.21 28.27 -11.40
C ASP A 303 -18.21 28.52 -12.54
N LYS A 304 -18.71 28.37 -13.77
CA LYS A 304 -17.94 28.48 -15.02
C LYS A 304 -18.33 29.72 -15.82
N SER A 305 -19.29 30.48 -15.32
CA SER A 305 -19.79 31.66 -16.00
C SER A 305 -18.62 32.63 -16.23
N PRO A 306 -18.49 33.18 -17.45
CA PRO A 306 -17.42 34.12 -17.73
C PRO A 306 -17.54 35.33 -16.80
N ILE A 307 -16.44 35.72 -16.19
CA ILE A 307 -16.38 36.96 -15.41
C ILE A 307 -16.37 38.11 -16.45
N PRO A 308 -17.30 39.07 -16.38
CA PRO A 308 -17.32 40.20 -17.30
C PRO A 308 -15.94 40.88 -17.35
N GLY A 309 -15.35 40.96 -18.55
CA GLY A 309 -14.04 41.59 -18.76
C GLY A 309 -12.79 40.69 -18.59
N ARG A 310 -12.92 39.38 -18.37
CA ARG A 310 -11.78 38.43 -18.37
C ARG A 310 -12.06 37.17 -19.17
N SER A 311 -11.30 36.95 -20.25
CA SER A 311 -11.33 35.69 -21.03
C SER A 311 -10.54 34.59 -20.32
N GLY A 312 -11.21 33.61 -19.71
CA GLY A 312 -10.60 32.43 -19.09
C GLY A 312 -11.26 31.13 -19.53
N LYS A 313 -10.47 30.07 -19.74
CA LYS A 313 -10.97 28.73 -20.10
C LYS A 313 -11.63 28.07 -18.88
N ALA A 314 -12.88 27.63 -19.03
CA ALA A 314 -13.69 27.02 -17.98
C ALA A 314 -13.39 25.53 -17.75
N PHE A 315 -13.66 25.03 -16.53
CA PHE A 315 -13.58 23.60 -16.14
C PHE A 315 -14.80 22.79 -16.62
N SER A 316 -14.76 21.45 -16.61
CA SER A 316 -15.92 20.56 -16.79
C SER A 316 -16.56 20.23 -15.43
N THR A 317 -17.83 19.81 -15.38
CA THR A 317 -18.57 19.46 -14.14
C THR A 317 -19.04 18.02 -14.10
N SER A 318 -18.89 17.29 -15.21
CA SER A 318 -19.12 15.85 -15.29
C SER A 318 -17.97 15.07 -14.66
#